data_AF-A0A3M1SJP9-F1
#
_entry.id   AF-A0A3M1SJP9-F1
#
_cell.length_a   1.000
_cell.length_b   1.000
_cell.length_c   1.000
_cell.angle_alpha   90.00
_cell.angle_beta   90.00
_cell.angle_gamma   90.00
#
_symmetry.space_group_name_H-M   'P 1'
#
loop_
_entity.id
_entity.type
_entity.pdbx_description
1 polymer ?
#
loop_
_entity_poly.entity_id
_entity_poly.type
_entity_poly.pdbx_seq_one_letter_code
_entity_poly.pdbx_strand_id
1 'polypeptide(L)'
;MNTVARRILLALGVMSATALGCHTTHAPHEAKMGPAYDRPFPLGQVTDAHWETMQTNAEAADFIFYDHEFVGQTAELTPLGKRHLLSTALRLEHVPFPIVIEELPEDQDPQLCLARRERVIAMLEQLGYQKEQIAGRVIVAPAFPRGLTAMEGESAYYRTLNDTFGSSAGGAGAGVRSGVGAVYR
;
A
#
# COMPACT_ATOMS: atom_id res chain seq x y z
N MET A 1 27.96 35.54 76.97
CA MET A 1 27.38 35.15 75.67
C MET A 1 28.52 34.71 74.77
N ASN A 2 28.74 33.41 74.75
CA ASN A 2 30.07 32.84 74.61
C ASN A 2 30.35 32.47 73.14
N THR A 3 31.53 32.86 72.67
CA THR A 3 32.09 32.67 71.32
C THR A 3 32.06 31.23 70.81
N VAL A 4 31.89 30.25 71.70
CA VAL A 4 31.77 28.82 71.39
C VAL A 4 30.43 28.47 70.73
N ALA A 5 29.32 29.04 71.20
CA ALA A 5 27.99 28.75 70.64
C ALA A 5 27.82 29.25 69.20
N ARG A 6 28.47 30.38 68.86
CA ARG A 6 28.47 30.96 67.52
C ARG A 6 29.32 30.18 66.53
N ARG A 7 30.35 29.46 67.00
CA ARG A 7 31.22 28.60 66.18
C ARG A 7 30.57 27.24 65.87
N ILE A 8 29.83 26.68 66.83
CA ILE A 8 29.11 25.41 66.63
C ILE A 8 27.94 25.57 65.65
N LEU A 9 27.21 26.70 65.72
CA LEU A 9 26.13 27.00 64.78
C LEU A 9 26.61 27.22 63.33
N LEU A 10 27.81 27.79 63.17
CA LEU A 10 28.44 27.97 61.86
C LEU A 10 28.95 26.64 61.27
N ALA A 11 29.44 25.72 62.10
CA ALA A 11 29.88 24.41 61.65
C ALA A 11 28.71 23.50 61.22
N LEU A 12 27.56 23.59 61.89
CA LEU A 12 26.37 22.81 61.54
C LEU A 12 25.69 23.32 60.26
N GLY A 13 25.72 24.64 60.00
CA GLY A 13 25.16 25.24 58.79
C GLY A 13 25.94 24.91 57.51
N VAL A 14 27.26 24.68 57.61
CA VAL A 14 28.09 24.32 56.46
C VAL A 14 27.96 22.83 56.11
N MET A 15 27.64 21.97 57.08
CA MET A 15 27.50 20.52 56.85
C MET A 15 26.18 20.12 56.17
N SER A 16 25.14 20.96 56.21
CA SER A 16 23.89 20.70 55.46
C SER A 16 23.93 21.16 54.01
N ALA A 17 24.93 21.94 53.59
CA ALA A 17 25.02 22.45 52.23
C ALA A 17 25.75 21.50 51.25
N THR A 18 26.44 20.47 51.76
CA THR A 18 27.25 19.55 50.95
C THR A 18 26.59 18.19 50.68
N ALA A 19 25.35 17.97 51.15
CA ALA A 19 24.58 16.75 50.90
C ALA A 19 23.62 16.85 49.69
N LEU A 20 23.63 17.96 48.94
CA LEU A 20 23.11 17.99 47.57
C LEU A 20 24.18 17.40 46.64
N GLY A 21 24.40 16.09 46.80
CA GLY A 21 25.21 15.31 45.88
C GLY A 21 24.71 15.54 44.46
N CYS A 22 25.64 15.86 43.57
CA CYS A 22 25.43 15.84 42.14
C CYS A 22 24.93 14.45 41.72
N HIS A 23 23.62 14.26 41.74
CA HIS A 23 22.98 13.30 40.87
C HIS A 23 23.24 13.84 39.47
N THR A 24 24.19 13.25 38.75
CA THR A 24 24.23 13.39 37.30
C THR A 24 22.93 12.80 36.79
N THR A 25 21.88 13.61 36.76
CA THR A 25 20.70 13.35 35.96
C THR A 25 21.22 13.37 34.53
N HIS A 26 21.62 12.21 34.02
CA HIS A 26 21.69 12.02 32.59
C HIS A 26 20.31 12.43 32.09
N ALA A 27 20.23 13.59 31.44
CA ALA A 27 19.02 14.00 30.78
C ALA A 27 18.56 12.79 29.95
N PRO A 28 17.31 12.32 30.10
CA PRO A 28 16.82 11.22 29.27
C PRO A 28 17.09 11.60 27.82
N HIS A 29 17.43 10.62 27.00
CA HIS A 29 17.83 10.85 25.60
C HIS A 29 16.87 11.79 24.86
N GLU A 30 15.58 11.77 25.20
CA GLU A 30 14.55 12.68 24.71
C GLU A 30 14.77 14.16 25.05
N ALA A 31 15.33 14.49 26.22
CA ALA A 31 15.67 15.86 26.60
C ALA A 31 16.93 16.38 25.89
N LYS A 32 17.80 15.48 25.39
CA LYS A 32 18.96 15.84 24.54
C LYS A 32 18.58 16.07 23.08
N MET A 33 17.50 15.45 22.60
CA MET A 33 17.08 15.50 21.20
C MET A 33 16.22 16.71 20.82
N GLY A 34 16.07 17.69 21.71
CA GLY A 34 15.22 18.85 21.45
C GLY A 34 13.74 18.50 21.26
N PRO A 35 12.91 19.49 20.92
CA PRO A 35 11.50 19.30 20.61
C PRO A 35 11.30 18.29 19.47
N ALA A 36 10.22 17.51 19.51
CA ALA A 36 9.98 16.42 18.54
C ALA A 36 9.98 16.86 17.07
N TYR A 37 9.69 18.13 16.78
CA TYR A 37 9.68 18.71 15.43
C TYR A 37 11.07 19.05 14.87
N ASP A 38 12.10 19.11 15.71
CA ASP A 38 13.48 19.47 15.34
C ASP A 38 14.38 18.23 15.18
N ARG A 39 13.78 17.04 15.37
CA ARG A 39 14.48 15.76 15.23
C ARG A 39 14.49 15.34 13.76
N PRO A 40 15.64 14.92 13.20
CA PRO A 40 15.66 14.34 11.87
C PRO A 40 14.77 13.08 11.86
N PHE A 41 14.01 12.88 10.78
CA PHE A 41 13.15 11.70 10.64
C PHE A 41 13.94 10.42 10.89
N PRO A 42 13.37 9.42 11.61
CA PRO A 42 13.99 8.12 11.75
C PRO A 42 14.32 7.55 10.36
N LEU A 43 15.53 7.00 10.25
CA LEU A 43 15.97 6.32 9.03
C LEU A 43 14.96 5.21 8.69
N GLY A 44 14.46 5.22 7.46
CA GLY A 44 13.45 4.25 7.00
C GLY A 44 12.02 4.79 6.94
N GLN A 45 11.67 5.87 7.66
CA GLN A 45 10.28 6.36 7.65
C GLN A 45 9.77 6.73 6.25
N VAL A 46 10.63 7.32 5.41
CA VAL A 46 10.27 7.68 4.02
C VAL A 46 10.14 6.43 3.15
N THR A 47 11.00 5.42 3.35
CA THR A 47 10.92 4.17 2.58
C THR A 47 9.70 3.37 2.99
N ASP A 48 9.41 3.27 4.29
CA ASP A 48 8.26 2.53 4.82
C ASP A 48 6.95 3.15 4.32
N ALA A 49 6.82 4.48 4.38
CA ALA A 49 5.67 5.18 3.82
C ALA A 49 5.50 4.93 2.32
N HIS A 50 6.60 4.83 1.57
CA HIS A 50 6.57 4.50 0.14
C HIS A 50 6.08 3.06 -0.11
N TRP A 51 6.59 2.08 0.66
CA TRP A 51 6.16 0.68 0.56
C TRP A 51 4.70 0.50 0.96
N GLU A 52 4.25 1.15 2.03
CA GLU A 52 2.84 1.12 2.47
C GLU A 52 1.91 1.71 1.40
N THR A 53 2.33 2.81 0.77
CA THR A 53 1.57 3.42 -0.33
C THR A 53 1.47 2.47 -1.53
N MET A 54 2.58 1.84 -1.93
CA MET A 54 2.58 0.87 -3.02
C MET A 54 1.70 -0.35 -2.71
N GLN A 55 1.76 -0.86 -1.48
CA GLN A 55 0.93 -1.98 -1.04
C GLN A 55 -0.55 -1.62 -1.04
N THR A 56 -0.90 -0.43 -0.56
CA THR A 56 -2.29 0.07 -0.55
C THR A 56 -2.82 0.25 -1.96
N ASN A 57 -2.01 0.80 -2.88
CA ASN A 57 -2.39 0.96 -4.28
C ASN A 57 -2.53 -0.37 -5.01
N ALA A 58 -1.67 -1.35 -4.72
CA ALA A 58 -1.79 -2.69 -5.26
C ALA A 58 -3.08 -3.37 -4.79
N GLU A 59 -3.41 -3.27 -3.49
CA GLU A 59 -4.66 -3.78 -2.94
C GLU A 59 -5.88 -3.09 -3.58
N ALA A 60 -5.84 -1.78 -3.81
CA ALA A 60 -6.92 -1.06 -4.47
C ALA A 60 -7.10 -1.46 -5.94
N ALA A 61 -6.03 -1.83 -6.64
CA ALA A 61 -6.07 -2.26 -8.04
C ALA A 61 -6.84 -3.58 -8.24
N ASP A 62 -6.87 -4.46 -7.22
CA ASP A 62 -7.67 -5.69 -7.23
C ASP A 62 -9.19 -5.46 -7.19
N PHE A 63 -9.65 -4.22 -7.00
CA PHE A 63 -11.09 -3.89 -7.01
C PHE A 63 -11.53 -3.28 -8.36
N ILE A 64 -10.66 -3.31 -9.36
CA ILE A 64 -10.91 -2.80 -10.70
C ILE A 64 -11.27 -3.96 -11.64
N PHE A 65 -12.44 -3.90 -12.24
CA PHE A 65 -12.88 -4.81 -13.30
C PHE A 65 -12.57 -4.19 -14.66
N TYR A 66 -11.67 -4.84 -15.39
CA TYR A 66 -11.25 -4.40 -16.72
C TYR A 66 -12.19 -4.91 -17.83
N ASP A 67 -12.09 -4.31 -19.01
CA ASP A 67 -12.89 -4.70 -20.19
C ASP A 67 -12.76 -6.19 -20.55
N HIS A 68 -11.55 -6.75 -20.43
CA HIS A 68 -11.27 -8.14 -20.78
C HIS A 68 -11.92 -9.17 -19.82
N GLU A 69 -12.45 -8.73 -18.68
CA GLU A 69 -13.20 -9.60 -17.77
C GLU A 69 -14.64 -9.83 -18.23
N PHE A 70 -15.12 -9.03 -19.19
CA PHE A 70 -16.43 -9.14 -19.81
C PHE A 70 -16.35 -9.86 -21.15
N VAL A 71 -17.46 -10.50 -21.54
CA VAL A 71 -17.55 -11.23 -22.80
C VAL A 71 -17.85 -10.25 -23.93
N GLY A 72 -16.80 -9.73 -24.60
CA GLY A 72 -16.94 -8.82 -25.73
C GLY A 72 -17.77 -7.57 -25.39
N GLN A 73 -18.65 -7.15 -26.30
CA GLN A 73 -19.56 -6.00 -26.12
C GLN A 73 -20.81 -6.33 -25.28
N THR A 74 -20.69 -7.24 -24.31
CA THR A 74 -21.82 -7.61 -23.44
C THR A 74 -21.54 -7.24 -21.99
N ALA A 75 -22.60 -7.26 -21.18
CA ALA A 75 -22.50 -7.06 -19.74
C ALA A 75 -22.15 -8.34 -18.97
N GLU A 76 -22.03 -9.49 -19.64
CA GLU A 76 -21.77 -10.77 -18.98
C GLU A 76 -20.29 -10.93 -18.60
N LEU A 77 -20.04 -11.37 -17.37
CA LEU A 77 -18.69 -11.71 -16.91
C LEU A 77 -18.23 -13.06 -17.49
N THR A 78 -16.96 -13.09 -17.87
CA THR A 78 -16.21 -14.31 -18.18
C THR A 78 -16.09 -15.21 -16.94
N PRO A 79 -15.76 -16.51 -17.09
CA PRO A 79 -15.50 -17.38 -15.94
C PRO A 79 -14.40 -16.87 -15.00
N LEU A 80 -13.37 -16.20 -15.55
CA LEU A 80 -12.32 -15.57 -14.75
C LEU A 80 -12.84 -14.33 -14.02
N GLY A 81 -13.59 -13.46 -14.70
CA GLY A 81 -14.23 -12.30 -14.06
C GLY A 81 -15.20 -12.69 -12.94
N LYS A 82 -15.92 -13.82 -13.07
CA LYS A 82 -16.75 -14.37 -11.98
C LYS A 82 -15.91 -14.83 -10.78
N ARG A 83 -14.76 -15.46 -11.01
CA ARG A 83 -13.83 -15.83 -9.92
C ARG A 83 -13.25 -14.60 -9.25
N HIS A 84 -12.89 -13.59 -10.04
CA HIS A 84 -12.42 -12.31 -9.54
C HIS A 84 -13.49 -11.66 -8.65
N LEU A 85 -14.74 -11.57 -9.14
CA LEU A 85 -15.89 -11.08 -8.35
C LEU A 85 -16.06 -11.81 -7.02
N LEU A 86 -15.92 -13.14 -7.01
CA LEU A 86 -15.99 -13.91 -5.76
C LEU A 86 -14.85 -13.54 -4.79
N SER A 87 -13.61 -13.40 -5.28
CA SER A 87 -12.49 -12.97 -4.42
C SER A 87 -12.66 -11.55 -3.91
N THR A 88 -13.12 -10.62 -4.75
CA THR A 88 -13.42 -9.24 -4.36
C THR A 88 -14.55 -9.22 -3.33
N ALA A 89 -15.62 -9.97 -3.56
CA ALA A 89 -16.76 -10.09 -2.68
C ALA A 89 -16.35 -10.55 -1.27
N LEU A 90 -15.44 -11.51 -1.13
CA LEU A 90 -14.96 -11.95 0.19
C LEU A 90 -14.16 -10.85 0.94
N ARG A 91 -13.56 -9.90 0.21
CA ARG A 91 -12.74 -8.82 0.78
C ARG A 91 -13.53 -7.55 1.06
N LEU A 92 -14.73 -7.40 0.49
CA LEU A 92 -15.54 -6.18 0.63
C LEU A 92 -15.85 -5.81 2.08
N GLU A 93 -15.98 -6.78 2.98
CA GLU A 93 -16.26 -6.53 4.39
C GLU A 93 -15.06 -5.94 5.15
N HIS A 94 -13.83 -6.21 4.69
CA HIS A 94 -12.61 -5.87 5.42
C HIS A 94 -11.89 -4.64 4.86
N VAL A 95 -12.14 -4.34 3.58
CA VAL A 95 -11.40 -3.31 2.85
C VAL A 95 -12.36 -2.18 2.46
N PRO A 96 -11.99 -0.89 2.56
CA PRO A 96 -12.90 0.21 2.27
C PRO A 96 -12.92 0.65 0.79
N PHE A 97 -12.29 -0.11 -0.13
CA PHE A 97 -12.17 0.32 -1.52
C PHE A 97 -13.49 0.20 -2.31
N PRO A 98 -13.78 1.15 -3.22
CA PRO A 98 -14.88 1.03 -4.16
C PRO A 98 -14.57 -0.04 -5.21
N ILE A 99 -15.62 -0.65 -5.75
CA ILE A 99 -15.48 -1.50 -6.94
C ILE A 99 -15.54 -0.59 -8.16
N VAL A 100 -14.51 -0.61 -8.98
CA VAL A 100 -14.42 0.20 -10.18
C VAL A 100 -14.66 -0.69 -11.39
N ILE A 101 -15.55 -0.28 -12.28
CA ILE A 101 -15.71 -0.87 -13.60
C ILE A 101 -15.05 0.07 -14.59
N GLU A 102 -14.10 -0.47 -15.34
CA GLU A 102 -13.36 0.28 -16.35
C GLU A 102 -14.32 0.89 -17.37
N GLU A 103 -14.24 2.20 -17.51
CA GLU A 103 -14.92 2.92 -18.57
C GLU A 103 -14.28 2.58 -19.92
N LEU A 104 -15.14 2.28 -20.90
CA LEU A 104 -14.70 2.06 -22.27
C LEU A 104 -14.18 3.38 -22.88
N PRO A 105 -13.30 3.32 -23.91
CA PRO A 105 -12.87 4.49 -24.66
C PRO A 105 -14.05 5.37 -25.13
N GLU A 106 -13.83 6.69 -25.23
CA GLU A 106 -14.86 7.73 -25.44
C GLU A 106 -15.78 7.52 -26.66
N ASP A 107 -15.34 6.73 -27.65
CA ASP A 107 -16.11 6.37 -28.85
C ASP A 107 -17.02 5.14 -28.68
N GLN A 108 -17.08 4.53 -27.49
CA GLN A 108 -17.89 3.33 -27.20
C GLN A 108 -19.17 3.65 -26.42
N ASP A 109 -20.15 2.73 -26.49
CA ASP A 109 -21.48 2.91 -25.92
C ASP A 109 -21.45 3.08 -24.38
N PRO A 110 -21.82 4.26 -23.84
CA PRO A 110 -21.84 4.49 -22.39
C PRO A 110 -22.92 3.64 -21.69
N GLN A 111 -23.94 3.22 -22.43
CA GLN A 111 -24.98 2.32 -21.92
C GLN A 111 -24.42 0.93 -21.56
N LEU A 112 -23.38 0.48 -22.26
CA LEU A 112 -22.75 -0.81 -21.97
C LEU A 112 -22.03 -0.78 -20.62
N CYS A 113 -21.33 0.31 -20.31
CA CYS A 113 -20.69 0.50 -18.99
C CYS A 113 -21.72 0.47 -17.86
N LEU A 114 -22.86 1.15 -18.03
CA LEU A 114 -23.95 1.12 -17.06
C LEU A 114 -24.57 -0.28 -16.93
N ALA A 115 -24.76 -1.00 -18.04
CA ALA A 115 -25.26 -2.37 -18.02
C ALA A 115 -24.30 -3.33 -17.30
N ARG A 116 -22.98 -3.19 -17.52
CA ARG A 116 -21.94 -3.94 -16.79
C ARG A 116 -22.01 -3.66 -15.30
N ARG A 117 -22.18 -2.39 -14.90
CA ARG A 117 -22.40 -1.99 -13.50
C ARG A 117 -23.62 -2.67 -12.89
N GLU A 118 -24.77 -2.58 -13.53
CA GLU A 118 -25.98 -3.23 -13.02
C GLU A 118 -25.83 -4.75 -12.94
N ARG A 119 -25.09 -5.36 -13.88
CA ARG A 119 -24.83 -6.80 -13.86
C ARG A 119 -23.98 -7.22 -12.66
N VAL A 120 -22.90 -6.48 -12.38
CA VAL A 120 -22.04 -6.71 -11.20
C VAL A 120 -22.83 -6.54 -9.90
N ILE A 121 -23.64 -5.48 -9.79
CA ILE A 121 -24.53 -5.26 -8.63
C ILE A 121 -25.48 -6.46 -8.46
N ALA A 122 -26.15 -6.89 -9.53
CA ALA A 122 -27.08 -8.02 -9.48
C ALA A 122 -26.39 -9.33 -9.05
N MET A 123 -25.13 -9.55 -9.44
CA MET A 123 -24.38 -10.73 -8.97
C MET A 123 -23.96 -10.62 -7.51
N LEU A 124 -23.61 -9.43 -7.03
CA LEU A 124 -23.31 -9.21 -5.61
C LEU A 124 -24.56 -9.36 -4.73
N GLU A 125 -25.72 -8.93 -5.22
CA GLU A 125 -27.02 -9.20 -4.57
C GLU A 125 -27.28 -10.71 -4.44
N GLN A 126 -26.97 -11.49 -5.48
CA GLN A 126 -27.08 -12.96 -5.44
C GLN A 126 -26.13 -13.60 -4.41
N LEU A 127 -25.04 -12.94 -4.05
CA LEU A 127 -24.11 -13.37 -3.00
C LEU A 127 -24.55 -12.95 -1.60
N GLY A 128 -25.67 -12.23 -1.46
CA GLY A 128 -26.27 -11.84 -0.19
C GLY A 128 -26.00 -10.40 0.25
N TYR A 129 -25.35 -9.59 -0.59
CA TYR A 129 -25.15 -8.17 -0.30
C TYR A 129 -26.42 -7.35 -0.55
N GLN A 130 -26.65 -6.33 0.27
CA GLN A 130 -27.78 -5.41 0.11
C GLN A 130 -27.52 -4.43 -1.03
N LYS A 131 -28.50 -4.25 -1.92
CA LYS A 131 -28.41 -3.37 -3.09
C LYS A 131 -28.03 -1.95 -2.70
N GLU A 132 -28.64 -1.43 -1.65
CA GLU A 132 -28.49 -0.04 -1.21
C GLU A 132 -27.05 0.26 -0.78
N GLN A 133 -26.37 -0.72 -0.19
CA GLN A 133 -24.98 -0.60 0.26
C GLN A 133 -24.00 -0.70 -0.91
N ILE A 134 -24.25 -1.62 -1.84
CA ILE A 134 -23.34 -1.90 -2.96
C ILE A 134 -23.49 -0.89 -4.10
N ALA A 135 -24.69 -0.38 -4.38
CA ALA A 135 -24.93 0.52 -5.50
C ALA A 135 -24.10 1.81 -5.43
N GLY A 136 -23.87 2.34 -4.21
CA GLY A 136 -23.00 3.49 -3.98
C GLY A 136 -21.50 3.17 -4.03
N ARG A 137 -21.14 1.89 -3.95
CA ARG A 137 -19.76 1.40 -3.90
C ARG A 137 -19.23 0.93 -5.25
N VAL A 138 -20.12 0.49 -6.15
CA VAL A 138 -19.78 0.13 -7.54
C VAL A 138 -19.90 1.37 -8.41
N ILE A 139 -18.77 1.83 -8.96
CA ILE A 139 -18.68 3.02 -9.81
C ILE A 139 -18.11 2.67 -11.18
N VAL A 140 -18.49 3.44 -12.18
CA VAL A 140 -17.85 3.43 -13.51
C VAL A 140 -16.83 4.56 -13.52
N ALA A 141 -15.58 4.26 -13.84
CA ALA A 141 -14.52 5.24 -13.93
C ALA A 141 -13.39 4.72 -14.83
N PRO A 142 -12.55 5.62 -15.38
CA PRO A 142 -11.30 5.18 -15.99
C PRO A 142 -10.45 4.42 -14.97
N ALA A 143 -9.84 3.30 -15.39
CA ALA A 143 -8.97 2.52 -14.51
C ALA A 143 -7.71 3.32 -14.11
N PHE A 144 -7.34 3.27 -12.82
CA PHE A 144 -6.18 4.03 -12.29
C PHE A 144 -4.86 3.58 -12.94
N PRO A 145 -4.50 2.29 -12.89
CA PRO A 145 -3.62 1.69 -13.88
C PRO A 145 -4.47 1.31 -15.10
N ARG A 146 -4.12 1.83 -16.28
CA ARG A 146 -4.74 1.33 -17.51
C ARG A 146 -4.43 -0.17 -17.65
N GLY A 147 -5.46 -0.97 -17.91
CA GLY A 147 -5.25 -2.36 -18.32
C GLY A 147 -4.42 -2.39 -19.60
N LEU A 148 -3.60 -3.43 -19.78
CA LEU A 148 -2.98 -3.66 -21.08
C LEU A 148 -4.11 -4.00 -22.07
N THR A 149 -4.24 -3.22 -23.13
CA THR A 149 -5.17 -3.57 -24.23
C THR A 149 -4.74 -4.91 -24.83
N ALA A 150 -5.66 -5.68 -25.43
CA ALA A 150 -5.33 -6.99 -25.99
C ALA A 150 -4.11 -6.95 -26.94
N MET A 151 -3.98 -5.87 -27.72
CA MET A 151 -2.86 -5.64 -28.64
C MET A 151 -1.56 -5.26 -27.91
N GLU A 152 -1.61 -4.41 -26.88
CA GLU A 152 -0.44 -4.09 -26.06
C GLU A 152 0.01 -5.30 -25.23
N GLY A 153 -0.93 -6.08 -24.69
CA GLY A 153 -0.68 -7.32 -23.95
C GLY A 153 -0.05 -8.40 -24.83
N GLU A 154 -0.52 -8.57 -26.06
CA GLU A 154 0.12 -9.44 -27.06
C GLU A 154 1.55 -8.96 -27.37
N SER A 155 1.74 -7.65 -27.58
CA SER A 155 3.07 -7.10 -27.84
C SER A 155 4.03 -7.26 -26.65
N ALA A 156 3.52 -7.12 -25.41
CA ALA A 156 4.28 -7.31 -24.19
C ALA A 156 4.66 -8.78 -24.02
N TYR A 157 3.72 -9.70 -24.26
CA TYR A 157 3.94 -11.14 -24.26
C TYR A 157 5.05 -11.54 -25.23
N TYR A 158 4.97 -11.11 -26.50
CA TYR A 158 6.02 -11.38 -27.48
C TYR A 158 7.35 -10.74 -27.12
N ARG A 159 7.38 -9.54 -26.53
CA ARG A 159 8.65 -8.94 -26.05
C ARG A 159 9.30 -9.80 -24.98
N THR A 160 8.56 -10.23 -23.95
CA THR A 160 9.10 -11.13 -22.91
C THR A 160 9.58 -12.47 -23.46
N LEU A 161 8.86 -13.04 -24.43
CA LEU A 161 9.21 -14.34 -25.00
C LEU A 161 10.39 -14.23 -25.98
N ASN A 162 10.48 -13.14 -26.75
CA ASN A 162 11.56 -12.89 -27.69
C ASN A 162 12.84 -12.40 -26.99
N ASP A 163 12.75 -11.70 -25.85
CA ASP A 163 13.92 -11.37 -25.03
C ASP A 163 14.48 -12.60 -24.28
N THR A 164 13.60 -13.54 -23.90
CA THR A 164 13.99 -14.78 -23.20
C THR A 164 14.50 -15.87 -24.15
N PHE A 165 13.95 -15.99 -25.36
CA PHE A 165 14.36 -17.01 -26.35
C PHE A 165 15.26 -16.47 -27.49
N GLY A 166 15.32 -15.15 -27.70
CA GLY A 166 16.12 -14.53 -28.77
C GLY A 166 17.60 -14.34 -28.45
N SER A 167 18.03 -14.54 -27.21
CA SER A 167 19.45 -14.46 -26.83
C SER A 167 20.23 -15.78 -26.98
N SER A 168 19.63 -16.82 -27.58
CA SER A 168 20.29 -18.12 -27.81
C SER A 168 20.66 -18.39 -29.27
N ALA A 169 20.84 -17.34 -30.09
CA ALA A 169 21.32 -17.48 -31.46
C ALA A 169 22.37 -16.41 -31.80
N GLY A 170 23.57 -16.58 -31.25
CA GLY A 170 24.80 -15.99 -31.80
C GLY A 170 25.33 -14.78 -31.04
N GLY A 171 26.25 -15.01 -30.10
CA GLY A 171 27.05 -13.93 -29.52
C GLY A 171 27.73 -14.36 -28.23
N ALA A 172 28.98 -14.83 -28.35
CA ALA A 172 29.85 -15.06 -27.20
C ALA A 172 30.05 -13.76 -26.41
N GLY A 173 29.93 -13.83 -25.08
CA GLY A 173 30.60 -12.91 -24.16
C GLY A 173 29.71 -12.03 -23.29
N ALA A 174 29.92 -12.17 -21.98
CA ALA A 174 29.67 -11.19 -20.92
C ALA A 174 28.21 -10.94 -20.46
N GLY A 175 27.72 -11.89 -19.66
CA GLY A 175 27.32 -11.63 -18.27
C GLY A 175 26.19 -10.63 -18.00
N VAL A 176 24.95 -11.15 -17.95
CA VAL A 176 23.89 -10.55 -17.14
C VAL A 176 23.43 -11.59 -16.12
N ARG A 177 23.68 -11.27 -14.85
CA ARG A 177 23.31 -12.06 -13.68
C ARG A 177 21.80 -12.20 -13.61
N SER A 178 21.30 -13.37 -13.97
CA SER A 178 19.95 -13.82 -13.62
C SER A 178 19.85 -14.02 -12.11
N GLY A 179 19.14 -13.12 -11.43
CA GLY A 179 18.68 -13.33 -10.06
C GLY A 179 17.43 -14.21 -10.06
N VAL A 180 17.59 -15.48 -10.41
CA VAL A 180 16.56 -16.51 -10.19
C VAL A 180 16.84 -17.11 -8.82
N GLY A 181 15.95 -16.84 -7.86
CA GLY A 181 15.92 -17.51 -6.58
C GLY A 181 15.76 -19.02 -6.78
N ALA A 182 16.85 -19.76 -6.58
CA ALA A 182 16.82 -21.21 -6.46
C ALA A 182 16.72 -21.57 -4.98
N VAL A 183 15.57 -22.15 -4.65
CA VAL A 183 15.29 -22.96 -3.47
C VAL A 183 16.40 -24.01 -3.29
N TYR A 184 16.77 -24.29 -2.03
CA TYR A 184 16.83 -25.61 -1.39
C TYR A 184 17.93 -25.73 -0.31
N ARG A 185 17.47 -26.17 0.88
CA ARG A 185 18.02 -27.29 1.67
C ARG A 185 19.27 -27.08 2.53
#